data_AF-A0A502LJK3-F1
#
_entry.id   AF-A0A502LJK3-F1
#
_cell.length_a   1.000
_cell.length_b   1.000
_cell.length_c   1.000
_cell.angle_alpha   90.00
_cell.angle_beta   90.00
_cell.angle_gamma   90.00
#
_symmetry.space_group_name_H-M   'P 1'
#
loop_
_entity.id
_entity.type
_entity.pdbx_description
1 polymer ?
#
loop_
_entity_poly.entity_id
_entity_poly.type
_entity_poly.pdbx_seq_one_letter_code
_entity_poly.pdbx_strand_id
1 'polypeptide(L)'
;MKSLILFRELKSKVVYLIPLLLAVLLTSCASKPQVVHCPVLPTAYIAHLDKTSFSGTTYGDVAQYAVILKRERDVCLNRIDKIREWQIEKLSK
;
A
#
# COMPACT_ATOMS: atom_id res chain seq x y z
N MET A 1 19.84 5.01 -61.73
CA MET A 1 20.95 5.13 -60.75
C MET A 1 20.61 6.00 -59.53
N LYS A 2 19.98 7.18 -59.66
CA LYS A 2 19.64 8.05 -58.50
C LYS A 2 18.74 7.40 -57.43
N SER A 3 17.79 6.55 -57.83
CA SER A 3 16.89 5.83 -56.92
C SER A 3 17.64 4.88 -55.95
N LEU A 4 18.67 4.17 -56.43
CA LEU A 4 19.45 3.22 -55.61
C LEU A 4 20.30 3.92 -54.52
N ILE A 5 20.74 5.15 -54.77
CA ILE A 5 21.51 5.95 -53.81
C ILE A 5 20.59 6.47 -52.70
N LEU A 6 19.38 6.91 -53.06
CA LEU A 6 18.38 7.40 -52.12
C LEU A 6 17.87 6.28 -51.18
N PHE A 7 17.69 5.06 -51.69
CA PHE A 7 17.37 3.88 -50.88
C PHE A 7 18.51 3.46 -49.93
N ARG A 8 19.77 3.68 -50.32
CA ARG A 8 20.96 3.36 -49.50
C ARG A 8 21.12 4.32 -48.32
N GLU A 9 20.90 5.61 -48.55
CA GLU A 9 20.91 6.66 -47.51
C GLU A 9 19.77 6.48 -46.50
N LEU A 10 18.57 6.09 -46.98
CA LEU A 10 17.42 5.85 -46.10
C LEU A 10 17.63 4.63 -45.20
N LYS A 11 18.18 3.53 -45.74
CA LYS A 11 18.58 2.36 -44.93
C LYS A 11 19.64 2.71 -43.89
N SER A 12 20.65 3.50 -44.28
CA SER A 12 21.72 3.93 -43.37
C SER A 12 21.15 4.72 -42.19
N LYS A 13 20.30 5.72 -42.44
CA LYS A 13 19.68 6.53 -41.37
C LYS A 13 18.76 5.74 -40.46
N VAL A 14 18.01 4.78 -41.01
CA VAL A 14 17.13 3.88 -40.21
C VAL A 14 17.95 2.97 -39.30
N VAL A 15 19.10 2.47 -39.77
CA VAL A 15 20.01 1.62 -38.97
C VAL A 15 20.64 2.38 -37.79
N TYR A 16 20.84 3.70 -37.90
CA TYR A 16 21.34 4.52 -36.77
C TYR A 16 20.22 5.03 -35.84
N LEU A 17 19.01 5.27 -36.36
CA LEU A 17 17.88 5.75 -35.56
C LEU A 17 17.32 4.69 -34.61
N ILE A 18 17.25 3.43 -35.04
CA ILE A 18 16.74 2.32 -34.23
C ILE A 18 17.54 2.12 -32.92
N PRO A 19 18.89 1.98 -32.94
CA PRO A 19 19.66 1.78 -31.71
C PRO A 19 19.67 3.03 -30.82
N LEU A 20 19.57 4.23 -31.39
CA LEU A 20 19.46 5.48 -30.64
C LEU A 20 18.14 5.55 -29.86
N LEU A 21 17.02 5.23 -30.52
CA LEU A 21 15.71 5.12 -29.87
C LEU A 21 15.73 4.03 -28.79
N LEU A 22 16.29 2.86 -29.10
CA LEU A 22 16.40 1.75 -28.16
C LEU A 22 17.16 2.16 -26.89
N ALA A 23 18.28 2.88 -27.03
CA ALA A 23 19.06 3.39 -25.91
C ALA A 23 18.27 4.39 -25.05
N VAL A 24 17.50 5.30 -25.66
CA VAL A 24 16.62 6.23 -24.93
C VAL A 24 15.53 5.47 -24.15
N LEU A 25 14.90 4.48 -24.76
CA LEU A 25 13.88 3.64 -24.12
C LEU A 25 14.43 2.83 -22.94
N LEU A 26 15.67 2.33 -23.03
CA LEU A 26 16.33 1.54 -21.97
C LEU A 26 16.69 2.38 -20.73
N THR A 27 16.95 3.69 -20.87
CA THR A 27 17.22 4.58 -19.72
C THR A 27 16.00 4.82 -18.82
N SER A 28 14.79 4.61 -19.31
CA SER A 28 13.55 4.78 -18.53
C SER A 28 13.30 3.64 -17.53
N CYS A 29 13.99 2.51 -17.64
CA CYS A 29 13.84 1.36 -16.73
C CYS A 29 14.78 1.43 -15.52
N ALA A 30 15.62 2.47 -15.42
CA ALA A 30 16.48 2.73 -14.27
C ALA A 30 15.76 3.44 -13.11
N SER A 31 14.43 3.35 -13.03
CA SER A 31 13.66 3.82 -11.88
C SER A 31 14.10 3.02 -10.65
N LYS A 32 14.97 3.62 -9.84
CA LYS A 32 15.34 3.10 -8.52
C LYS A 32 14.04 2.78 -7.78
N PRO A 33 13.83 1.55 -7.31
CA PRO A 33 12.63 1.27 -6.54
C PRO A 33 12.65 2.20 -5.32
N GLN A 34 11.63 3.05 -5.20
CA GLN A 34 11.36 3.67 -3.91
C GLN A 34 11.01 2.52 -2.99
N VAL A 35 11.94 2.17 -2.11
CA VAL A 35 11.67 1.23 -1.04
C VAL A 35 10.76 1.95 -0.07
N VAL A 36 9.45 1.88 -0.32
CA VAL A 36 8.44 2.39 0.59
C VAL A 36 8.46 1.46 1.80
N HIS A 37 9.16 1.86 2.85
CA HIS A 37 9.05 1.16 4.13
C HIS A 37 7.64 1.39 4.66
N CYS A 38 6.82 0.33 4.65
CA CYS A 38 5.53 0.35 5.32
C CYS A 38 5.76 0.68 6.79
N PRO A 39 5.13 1.72 7.33
CA PRO A 39 5.32 2.08 8.72
C PRO A 39 4.75 0.96 9.60
N VAL A 40 5.59 0.41 10.48
CA VAL A 40 5.20 -0.69 11.37
C VAL A 40 4.30 -0.14 12.47
N LEU A 41 3.05 -0.60 12.49
CA LEU A 41 2.08 -0.23 13.52
C LEU A 41 2.55 -0.71 14.90
N PRO A 42 2.36 0.09 15.97
CA PRO A 42 2.66 -0.36 17.32
C PRO A 42 1.85 -1.60 17.69
N THR A 43 2.54 -2.66 18.15
CA THR A 43 1.92 -3.95 18.53
C THR A 43 0.80 -3.79 19.55
N ALA A 44 0.91 -2.82 20.46
CA ALA A 44 -0.11 -2.54 21.48
C ALA A 44 -1.49 -2.21 20.89
N TYR A 45 -1.57 -1.69 19.66
CA TYR A 45 -2.83 -1.32 19.01
C TYR A 45 -3.40 -2.42 18.12
N ILE A 46 -2.57 -3.37 17.68
CA ILE A 46 -2.95 -4.44 16.74
C ILE A 46 -2.97 -5.84 17.38
N ALA A 47 -2.57 -5.96 18.65
CA ALA A 47 -2.62 -7.22 19.38
C ALA A 47 -4.04 -7.81 19.38
N HIS A 48 -4.18 -9.13 19.40
CA HIS A 48 -5.48 -9.78 19.48
C HIS A 48 -6.25 -9.30 20.72
N LEU A 49 -7.56 -9.13 20.58
CA LEU A 49 -8.49 -8.90 21.69
C LEU A 49 -9.43 -10.09 21.74
N ASP A 50 -9.45 -10.76 22.89
CA ASP A 50 -10.37 -11.86 23.10
C ASP A 50 -11.79 -11.32 23.24
N LYS A 51 -12.72 -11.97 22.55
CA LYS A 51 -14.13 -11.69 22.66
C LYS A 51 -14.73 -12.61 23.72
N THR A 52 -15.44 -12.05 24.68
CA THR A 52 -16.17 -12.83 25.67
C THR A 52 -17.25 -13.66 24.98
N SER A 53 -17.32 -14.97 25.26
CA SER A 53 -18.39 -15.83 24.75
C SER A 53 -19.70 -15.59 25.49
N PHE A 54 -20.84 -15.64 24.79
CA PHE A 54 -22.15 -15.62 25.42
C PHE A 54 -22.55 -17.02 25.88
N SER A 55 -22.93 -17.16 27.16
CA SER A 55 -23.41 -18.42 27.76
C SER A 55 -24.78 -18.27 28.44
N GLY A 56 -25.44 -17.13 28.25
CA GLY A 56 -26.72 -16.82 28.88
C GLY A 56 -27.90 -17.58 28.26
N THR A 57 -28.99 -17.68 29.02
CA THR A 57 -30.22 -18.36 28.59
C THR A 57 -31.47 -17.47 28.71
N THR A 58 -31.35 -16.33 29.38
CA THR A 58 -32.46 -15.38 29.62
C THR A 58 -32.21 -14.03 28.96
N TYR A 59 -33.28 -13.24 28.79
CA TYR A 59 -33.16 -11.84 28.36
C TYR A 59 -32.31 -10.99 29.33
N GLY A 60 -32.32 -11.32 30.63
CA GLY A 60 -31.47 -10.67 31.62
C GLY A 60 -29.97 -10.88 31.32
N ASP A 61 -29.60 -12.10 30.94
CA ASP A 61 -28.22 -12.43 30.57
C ASP A 61 -27.78 -11.69 29.30
N VAL A 62 -28.71 -11.52 28.33
CA VAL A 62 -28.46 -10.71 27.12
C VAL A 62 -28.16 -9.26 27.48
N ALA A 63 -28.93 -8.66 28.41
CA ALA A 63 -28.71 -7.29 28.85
C ALA A 63 -27.34 -7.12 29.54
N GLN A 64 -26.94 -8.08 30.38
CA GLN A 64 -25.61 -8.08 31.01
C GLN A 64 -24.50 -8.24 29.98
N TYR A 65 -24.67 -9.17 29.04
CA TYR A 65 -23.71 -9.39 27.96
C TYR A 65 -23.58 -8.19 27.02
N ALA A 66 -24.66 -7.42 26.79
CA ALA A 66 -24.59 -6.17 26.03
C ALA A 66 -23.68 -5.11 26.68
N VAL A 67 -23.62 -5.05 28.01
CA VAL A 67 -22.69 -4.18 28.74
C VAL A 67 -21.24 -4.63 28.52
N ILE A 68 -20.98 -5.94 28.54
CA ILE A 68 -19.65 -6.51 28.25
C ILE A 68 -19.23 -6.13 26.82
N LEU A 69 -20.09 -6.39 25.83
CA LEU A 69 -19.83 -6.05 24.43
C LEU A 69 -19.60 -4.56 24.21
N LYS A 70 -20.30 -3.69 24.94
CA LYS A 70 -20.06 -2.25 24.86
C LYS A 70 -18.64 -1.90 25.33
N ARG A 71 -18.19 -2.46 26.45
CA ARG A 71 -16.82 -2.23 26.97
C ARG A 71 -15.75 -2.74 26.02
N GLU A 72 -15.92 -3.96 25.48
CA GLU A 72 -15.00 -4.52 24.49
C GLU A 72 -14.91 -3.65 23.23
N ARG A 73 -16.07 -3.16 22.75
CA ARG A 73 -16.12 -2.24 21.62
C ARG A 73 -15.41 -0.92 21.90
N ASP A 74 -15.59 -0.35 23.08
CA ASP A 74 -14.95 0.92 23.47
C ASP A 74 -13.41 0.77 23.50
N VAL A 75 -12.89 -0.39 23.94
CA VAL A 75 -11.45 -0.72 23.85
C VAL A 75 -10.97 -0.79 22.40
N CYS A 76 -11.73 -1.45 21.52
CA CYS A 76 -11.42 -1.51 20.09
C CYS A 76 -11.39 -0.10 19.46
N LEU A 77 -12.40 0.72 19.74
CA LEU A 77 -12.47 2.10 19.23
C LEU A 77 -11.27 2.93 19.70
N ASN A 78 -10.91 2.84 20.97
CA ASN A 78 -9.74 3.53 21.51
C ASN A 78 -8.44 3.11 20.79
N ARG A 79 -8.25 1.83 20.45
CA ARG A 79 -7.08 1.39 19.68
C ARG A 79 -7.05 1.98 18.27
N ILE A 80 -8.20 2.08 17.60
CA ILE A 80 -8.30 2.73 16.30
C ILE A 80 -7.94 4.22 16.42
N ASP A 81 -8.43 4.91 17.46
CA ASP A 81 -8.09 6.31 17.70
C ASP A 81 -6.57 6.48 17.88
N LYS A 82 -5.93 5.61 18.65
CA LYS A 82 -4.46 5.60 18.81
C LYS A 82 -3.69 5.31 17.53
N ILE A 83 -4.23 4.48 16.64
CA ILE A 83 -3.64 4.26 15.32
C ILE A 83 -3.71 5.54 14.48
N ARG A 84 -4.85 6.25 14.48
CA ARG A 84 -5.00 7.51 13.73
C ARG A 84 -4.08 8.60 14.28
N GLU A 85 -3.98 8.74 15.60
CA GLU A 85 -3.04 9.65 16.26
C GLU A 85 -1.59 9.35 15.82
N TRP A 86 -1.17 8.08 15.91
CA TRP A 86 0.16 7.66 15.48
C TRP A 86 0.44 7.93 14.00
N GLN A 87 -0.55 7.74 13.11
CA GLN A 87 -0.39 8.06 11.69
C GLN A 87 -0.16 9.56 11.48
N ILE A 88 -0.90 10.42 12.18
CA ILE A 88 -0.73 11.88 12.10
C ILE A 88 0.68 12.27 12.58
N GLU A 89 1.12 11.74 13.73
CA GLU A 89 2.47 12.00 14.25
C GLU A 89 3.57 11.59 13.26
N LYS A 90 3.39 10.46 12.56
CA LYS A 90 4.34 9.96 11.54
C LYS A 90 4.34 10.77 10.26
N LEU A 91 3.19 11.31 9.84
CA LEU A 91 3.08 12.15 8.64
C LEU A 91 3.53 13.60 8.89
N SER A 92 3.50 14.06 10.14
CA SER A 92 4.00 15.39 10.54
C SER A 92 5.52 15.48 10.73
N LYS A 93 6.23 14.35 10.67
CA LYS A 93 7.69 14.25 10.74
C LYS A 93 8.29 14.04 9.37
#